data_AF-A0A9J7LKU6-F1
#
_entry.id   AF-A0A9J7LKU6-F1
#
_cell.length_a   1.000
_cell.length_b   1.000
_cell.length_c   1.000
_cell.angle_alpha   90.00
_cell.angle_beta   90.00
_cell.angle_gamma   90.00
#
_symmetry.space_group_name_H-M   'P 1'
#
loop_
_entity.id
_entity.type
_entity.pdbx_description
1 polymer ?
#
loop_
_entity_poly.entity_id
_entity_poly.type
_entity_poly.pdbx_seq_one_letter_code
_entity_poly.pdbx_strand_id
1 'polypeptide(L)'
;MGSSIRKVKHKPAVHGVTSSVSDVLWVRLKGFLSSEAMEMAEAEANGVEVIELNRGEAGKSLGFNIRGGVDMPHVEGDPGIFITKIREGGAAALDGRLQEGDKVLEINGTCIESVNHQEAVRLFLESGDIVRLKVLPGAERAILERDGSIIRTGKSSGQSQVLWWLGGAAAVTVIAVYTFYRFRYRH
;
A
#
# COMPACT_ATOMS: atom_id res chain seq x y z
N MET A 1 -10.83 -13.96 59.71
CA MET A 1 -10.70 -14.35 58.29
C MET A 1 -12.05 -14.22 57.61
N GLY A 2 -12.09 -13.64 56.40
CA GLY A 2 -13.21 -13.77 55.46
C GLY A 2 -13.96 -12.48 55.09
N SER A 3 -13.31 -11.55 54.38
CA SER A 3 -14.00 -10.41 53.75
C SER A 3 -14.67 -10.82 52.42
N SER A 4 -15.90 -10.32 52.25
CA SER A 4 -16.80 -10.48 51.11
C SER A 4 -16.24 -9.91 49.80
N ILE A 5 -16.41 -10.62 48.68
CA ILE A 5 -16.18 -10.07 47.33
C ILE A 5 -17.36 -10.47 46.43
N ARG A 6 -18.15 -9.47 46.01
CA ARG A 6 -19.25 -9.63 45.04
C ARG A 6 -18.68 -9.79 43.63
N LYS A 7 -19.16 -10.81 42.91
CA LYS A 7 -18.77 -11.10 41.51
C LYS A 7 -19.55 -10.18 40.56
N VAL A 8 -18.88 -9.23 39.93
CA VAL A 8 -19.45 -8.35 38.90
C VAL A 8 -19.40 -9.09 37.56
N LYS A 9 -20.56 -9.33 36.92
CA LYS A 9 -20.64 -9.91 35.56
C LYS A 9 -20.35 -8.81 34.54
N HIS A 10 -19.19 -8.86 33.89
CA HIS A 10 -18.91 -8.06 32.70
C HIS A 10 -19.54 -8.73 31.46
N LYS A 11 -20.42 -8.01 30.76
CA LYS A 11 -20.86 -8.31 29.39
C LYS A 11 -19.67 -8.09 28.44
N PRO A 12 -19.47 -8.92 27.40
CA PRO A 12 -18.49 -8.61 26.37
C PRO A 12 -18.99 -7.42 25.55
N ALA A 13 -18.15 -6.39 25.43
CA ALA A 13 -18.35 -5.26 24.53
C ALA A 13 -18.14 -5.74 23.10
N VAL A 14 -19.24 -5.89 22.36
CA VAL A 14 -19.22 -5.94 20.90
C VAL A 14 -18.76 -4.56 20.41
N HIS A 15 -17.50 -4.47 19.98
CA HIS A 15 -16.99 -3.25 19.37
C HIS A 15 -17.63 -3.12 17.99
N GLY A 16 -18.51 -2.13 17.84
CA GLY A 16 -19.08 -1.76 16.56
C GLY A 16 -17.96 -1.33 15.61
N VAL A 17 -17.80 -2.07 14.52
CA VAL A 17 -17.06 -1.60 13.36
C VAL A 17 -17.84 -0.40 12.83
N THR A 18 -17.35 0.82 13.09
CA THR A 18 -17.89 2.01 12.45
C THR A 18 -17.35 2.02 11.03
N SER A 19 -18.08 1.40 10.10
CA SER A 19 -17.79 1.54 8.67
C SER A 19 -17.92 3.01 8.31
N SER A 20 -16.81 3.61 7.88
CA SER A 20 -16.77 4.98 7.40
C SER A 20 -17.78 5.13 6.26
N VAL A 21 -18.37 6.32 6.10
CA VAL A 21 -19.21 6.62 4.93
C VAL A 21 -18.47 6.39 3.61
N SER A 22 -17.13 6.45 3.63
CA SER A 22 -16.26 6.00 2.54
C SER A 22 -16.48 4.52 2.20
N ASP A 23 -16.51 3.64 3.19
CA ASP A 23 -16.54 2.18 3.00
C ASP A 23 -17.82 1.74 2.29
N VAL A 24 -18.95 2.36 2.63
CA VAL A 24 -20.26 2.04 2.02
C VAL A 24 -20.33 2.52 0.57
N LEU A 25 -19.78 3.70 0.27
CA LEU A 25 -19.77 4.26 -1.07
C LEU A 25 -18.85 3.45 -2.00
N TRP A 26 -17.70 2.99 -1.49
CA TRP A 26 -16.78 2.12 -2.22
C TRP A 26 -17.42 0.77 -2.57
N VAL A 27 -18.15 0.14 -1.65
CA VAL A 27 -18.88 -1.12 -1.92
C VAL A 27 -19.87 -0.95 -3.08
N ARG A 28 -20.54 0.20 -3.18
CA ARG A 28 -21.51 0.47 -4.26
C ARG A 28 -20.82 0.74 -5.60
N LEU A 29 -19.66 1.38 -5.59
CA LEU A 29 -18.82 1.65 -6.76
C LEU A 29 -18.20 0.37 -7.34
N LYS A 30 -17.96 -0.67 -6.51
CA LYS A 30 -17.41 -1.97 -6.95
C LYS A 30 -18.24 -2.66 -8.04
N GLY A 31 -19.54 -2.37 -8.15
CA GLY A 31 -20.41 -2.95 -9.17
C GLY A 31 -20.34 -2.28 -10.55
N PHE A 32 -19.66 -1.14 -10.68
CA PHE A 32 -19.73 -0.28 -11.88
C PHE A 32 -18.37 0.01 -12.54
N LEU A 33 -17.26 -0.09 -11.79
CA LEU A 33 -15.91 0.14 -12.30
C LEU A 33 -15.32 -1.13 -12.94
N SER A 34 -14.41 -0.97 -13.91
CA SER A 34 -13.65 -2.11 -14.44
C SER A 34 -12.75 -2.70 -13.35
N SER A 35 -12.35 -3.97 -13.50
CA SER A 35 -11.43 -4.64 -12.57
C SER A 35 -10.12 -3.88 -12.42
N GLU A 36 -9.60 -3.31 -13.51
CA GLU A 36 -8.37 -2.52 -13.51
C GLU A 36 -8.55 -1.20 -12.76
N ALA A 37 -9.67 -0.49 -12.96
CA ALA A 37 -9.95 0.76 -12.25
C ALA A 37 -10.15 0.53 -10.73
N MET A 38 -10.73 -0.62 -10.36
CA MET A 38 -10.90 -0.99 -8.96
C MET A 38 -9.56 -1.28 -8.27
N GLU A 39 -8.68 -2.01 -8.95
CA GLU A 39 -7.37 -2.36 -8.41
C GLU A 39 -6.53 -1.11 -8.14
N MET A 40 -6.61 -0.12 -9.03
CA MET A 40 -5.93 1.18 -8.86
C MET A 40 -6.52 1.99 -7.69
N ALA A 41 -7.85 2.04 -7.57
CA ALA A 41 -8.51 2.78 -6.49
C ALA A 41 -8.31 2.11 -5.10
N GLU A 42 -8.27 0.78 -5.06
CA GLU A 42 -7.99 0.04 -3.82
C GLU A 42 -6.51 0.14 -3.44
N ALA A 43 -5.60 0.21 -4.42
CA ALA A 43 -4.22 0.55 -4.18
C ALA A 43 -4.09 1.95 -3.56
N GLU A 44 -4.78 2.96 -4.10
CA GLU A 44 -4.80 4.31 -3.53
C GLU A 44 -5.36 4.35 -2.10
N ALA A 45 -6.44 3.61 -1.84
CA ALA A 45 -7.05 3.53 -0.50
C ALA A 45 -6.16 2.80 0.52
N ASN A 46 -5.33 1.86 0.07
CA ASN A 46 -4.39 1.11 0.92
C ASN A 46 -2.99 1.73 0.97
N GLY A 47 -2.77 2.87 0.31
CA GLY A 47 -1.45 3.51 0.22
C GLY A 47 -0.43 2.68 -0.56
N VAL A 48 -0.87 1.82 -1.48
CA VAL A 48 -0.03 0.97 -2.32
C VAL A 48 0.33 1.70 -3.61
N GLU A 49 1.59 1.58 -4.02
CA GLU A 49 2.10 2.17 -5.24
C GLU A 49 2.53 1.11 -6.25
N VAL A 50 2.37 1.43 -7.54
CA VAL A 50 2.84 0.60 -8.65
C VAL A 50 4.00 1.32 -9.34
N ILE A 51 5.16 0.68 -9.34
CA ILE A 51 6.41 1.22 -9.88
C ILE A 51 6.88 0.30 -11.00
N GLU A 52 7.19 0.87 -12.15
CA GLU A 52 7.81 0.12 -13.26
C GLU A 52 9.25 0.57 -13.39
N LEU A 53 10.19 -0.35 -13.20
CA LEU A 53 11.62 -0.11 -13.29
C LEU A 53 12.20 -0.80 -14.51
N ASN A 54 13.09 -0.11 -15.21
CA ASN A 54 13.88 -0.69 -16.30
C ASN A 54 15.32 -0.93 -15.80
N ARG A 55 15.86 -2.14 -15.93
CA ARG A 55 17.25 -2.49 -15.53
C ARG A 55 18.35 -1.66 -16.22
N GLY A 56 17.99 -0.86 -17.23
CA GLY A 56 18.89 0.01 -17.98
C GLY A 56 19.69 -0.73 -19.04
N GLU A 57 20.47 0.00 -19.85
CA GLU A 57 21.18 -0.51 -21.04
C GLU A 57 22.14 -1.68 -20.76
N ALA A 58 22.58 -1.86 -19.51
CA ALA A 58 23.46 -2.95 -19.13
C ALA A 58 22.71 -4.21 -18.64
N GLY A 59 21.40 -4.16 -18.37
CA GLY A 59 20.63 -5.29 -17.82
C GLY A 59 21.10 -5.81 -16.46
N LYS A 60 22.07 -5.14 -15.82
CA LYS A 60 22.89 -5.73 -14.74
C LYS A 60 22.22 -5.72 -13.37
N SER A 61 21.36 -4.74 -13.06
CA SER A 61 20.66 -4.72 -11.76
C SER A 61 19.54 -3.68 -11.69
N LEU A 62 18.53 -3.93 -10.86
CA LEU A 62 17.52 -2.93 -10.50
C LEU A 62 18.04 -1.85 -9.53
N GLY A 63 19.19 -2.08 -8.88
CA GLY A 63 19.86 -1.07 -8.05
C GLY A 63 19.31 -0.95 -6.63
N PHE A 64 18.87 -2.05 -6.02
CA PHE A 64 18.47 -2.08 -4.61
C PHE A 64 18.79 -3.42 -3.94
N ASN A 65 18.75 -3.44 -2.61
CA ASN A 65 18.89 -4.66 -1.79
C ASN A 65 17.57 -5.01 -1.12
N ILE A 66 17.32 -6.32 -0.93
CA ILE A 66 16.16 -6.83 -0.21
C ILE A 66 16.54 -7.61 1.06
N ARG A 67 15.63 -7.65 2.02
CA ARG A 67 15.61 -8.58 3.16
C ARG A 67 14.20 -9.07 3.42
N GLY A 68 14.03 -9.99 4.34
CA GLY A 68 12.74 -10.55 4.69
C GLY A 68 12.46 -11.87 3.99
N GLY A 69 11.22 -12.31 4.10
CA GLY A 69 10.76 -13.64 3.69
C GLY A 69 10.27 -14.42 4.91
N VAL A 70 9.39 -15.40 4.67
CA VAL A 70 8.80 -16.22 5.73
C VAL A 70 9.83 -17.00 6.55
N ASP A 71 10.99 -17.27 5.97
CA ASP A 71 12.12 -17.99 6.56
C ASP A 71 13.12 -17.08 7.27
N MET A 72 13.19 -15.81 6.89
CA MET A 72 14.06 -14.79 7.50
C MET A 72 13.32 -13.45 7.62
N PRO A 73 12.38 -13.32 8.59
CA PRO A 73 11.63 -12.08 8.76
C PRO A 73 12.58 -10.92 9.09
N HIS A 74 12.45 -9.81 8.34
CA HIS A 74 13.23 -8.59 8.58
C HIS A 74 12.58 -7.72 9.67
N VAL A 75 11.25 -7.71 9.70
CA VAL A 75 10.45 -7.00 10.70
C VAL A 75 9.72 -8.04 11.56
N GLU A 76 9.75 -7.85 12.88
CA GLU A 76 9.08 -8.78 13.81
C GLU A 76 7.57 -8.84 13.51
N GLY A 77 7.05 -10.06 13.39
CA GLY A 77 5.63 -10.29 13.08
C GLY A 77 5.22 -10.04 11.62
N ASP A 78 6.13 -9.64 10.73
CA ASP A 78 5.84 -9.46 9.30
C ASP A 78 6.81 -10.29 8.42
N PRO A 79 6.32 -11.31 7.68
CA PRO A 79 7.16 -12.16 6.85
C PRO A 79 7.50 -11.56 5.47
N GLY A 80 7.15 -10.30 5.22
CA GLY A 80 7.26 -9.66 3.91
C GLY A 80 8.70 -9.40 3.44
N ILE A 81 8.82 -9.00 2.18
CA ILE A 81 10.08 -8.61 1.54
C ILE A 81 10.21 -7.09 1.57
N PHE A 82 11.33 -6.58 2.08
CA PHE A 82 11.58 -5.16 2.30
C PHE A 82 12.80 -4.66 1.54
N ILE A 83 12.71 -3.44 1.02
CA ILE A 83 13.84 -2.72 0.44
C ILE A 83 14.72 -2.17 1.55
N THR A 84 16.00 -2.52 1.56
CA THR A 84 16.93 -2.13 2.64
C THR A 84 18.03 -1.19 2.20
N LYS A 85 18.25 -1.06 0.89
CA LYS A 85 19.20 -0.11 0.33
C LYS A 85 18.84 0.26 -1.09
N ILE A 86 18.91 1.55 -1.42
CA ILE A 86 18.90 2.02 -2.82
C ILE A 86 20.34 2.36 -3.24
N ARG A 87 20.78 1.81 -4.37
CA ARG A 87 22.13 2.05 -4.90
C ARG A 87 22.13 3.28 -5.80
N GLU A 88 22.95 4.26 -5.44
CA GLU A 88 23.19 5.46 -6.25
C GLU A 88 23.55 5.11 -7.70
N GLY A 89 22.95 5.84 -8.65
CA GLY A 89 23.11 5.60 -10.09
C GLY A 89 22.49 4.30 -10.61
N GLY A 90 21.81 3.51 -9.77
CA GLY A 90 21.02 2.35 -10.20
C GLY A 90 19.64 2.73 -10.71
N ALA A 91 18.95 1.79 -11.37
CA ALA A 91 17.63 2.04 -11.97
C ALA A 91 16.60 2.58 -10.97
N ALA A 92 16.50 1.97 -9.78
CA ALA A 92 15.60 2.45 -8.73
C ALA A 92 15.95 3.86 -8.24
N ALA A 93 17.24 4.20 -8.13
CA ALA A 93 17.67 5.55 -7.73
C ALA A 93 17.37 6.60 -8.80
N LEU A 94 17.51 6.23 -10.08
CA LEU A 94 17.22 7.11 -11.20
C LEU A 94 15.71 7.35 -11.39
N ASP A 95 14.87 6.34 -11.12
CA ASP A 95 13.41 6.49 -11.07
C ASP A 95 12.97 7.30 -9.85
N GLY A 96 13.56 7.04 -8.67
CA GLY A 96 13.41 7.84 -7.47
C GLY A 96 12.13 7.60 -6.66
N ARG A 97 11.19 6.77 -7.14
CA ARG A 97 9.96 6.47 -6.38
C ARG A 97 10.15 5.37 -5.33
N LEU A 98 10.96 4.35 -5.63
CA LEU A 98 11.23 3.26 -4.69
C LEU A 98 12.20 3.73 -3.60
N GLN A 99 11.85 3.51 -2.33
CA GLN A 99 12.60 3.97 -1.17
C GLN A 99 12.99 2.83 -0.23
N GLU A 100 13.97 3.10 0.64
CA GLU A 100 14.30 2.19 1.74
C GLU A 100 13.15 2.13 2.75
N GLY A 101 12.84 0.93 3.23
CA GLY A 101 11.71 0.66 4.12
C GLY A 101 10.39 0.34 3.43
N ASP A 102 10.36 0.37 2.09
CA ASP A 102 9.21 -0.08 1.32
C ASP A 102 9.06 -1.61 1.39
N LYS A 103 7.82 -2.09 1.51
CA LYS A 103 7.50 -3.51 1.42
C LYS A 103 7.03 -3.86 0.02
N VAL A 104 7.60 -4.88 -0.59
CA VAL A 104 7.21 -5.37 -1.91
C VAL A 104 6.09 -6.41 -1.73
N LEU A 105 4.97 -6.16 -2.41
CA LEU A 105 3.77 -7.01 -2.37
C LEU A 105 3.69 -7.91 -3.60
N GLU A 106 4.06 -7.39 -4.78
CA GLU A 106 4.04 -8.14 -6.04
C GLU A 106 5.23 -7.81 -6.95
N ILE A 107 5.66 -8.80 -7.74
CA ILE A 107 6.63 -8.66 -8.82
C ILE A 107 5.98 -9.18 -10.10
N ASN A 108 5.84 -8.32 -11.11
CA ASN A 108 5.22 -8.63 -12.40
C ASN A 108 3.84 -9.31 -12.28
N GLY A 109 3.05 -8.90 -11.27
CA GLY A 109 1.72 -9.45 -10.99
C GLY A 109 1.72 -10.74 -10.15
N THR A 110 2.89 -11.26 -9.78
CA THR A 110 3.01 -12.38 -8.83
C THR A 110 3.08 -11.85 -7.41
N CYS A 111 2.12 -12.23 -6.56
CA CYS A 111 2.13 -11.91 -5.13
C CYS A 111 3.29 -12.63 -4.40
N ILE A 112 4.00 -11.89 -3.56
CA ILE A 112 5.20 -12.36 -2.84
C ILE A 112 5.12 -12.19 -1.32
N GLU A 113 3.95 -11.91 -0.75
CA GLU A 113 3.82 -11.61 0.69
C GLU A 113 4.21 -12.78 1.62
N SER A 114 4.18 -14.01 1.12
CA SER A 114 4.42 -15.24 1.88
C SER A 114 5.47 -16.14 1.23
N VAL A 115 6.46 -15.57 0.53
CA VAL A 115 7.55 -16.33 -0.09
C VAL A 115 8.80 -16.32 0.78
N ASN A 116 9.66 -17.31 0.57
CA ASN A 116 10.97 -17.37 1.20
C ASN A 116 11.90 -16.34 0.56
N HIS A 117 12.94 -15.92 1.28
CA HIS A 117 13.92 -14.95 0.79
C HIS A 117 14.50 -15.32 -0.57
N GLN A 118 14.92 -16.58 -0.73
CA GLN A 118 15.53 -17.08 -1.97
C GLN A 118 14.56 -17.04 -3.17
N GLU A 119 13.27 -17.30 -2.94
CA GLU A 119 12.27 -17.25 -4.00
C GLU A 119 12.00 -15.80 -4.44
N ALA A 120 11.96 -14.85 -3.50
CA ALA A 120 11.89 -13.43 -3.85
C ALA A 120 13.08 -12.98 -4.70
N VAL A 121 14.31 -13.38 -4.31
CA VAL A 121 15.52 -13.11 -5.12
C VAL A 121 15.38 -13.69 -6.52
N ARG A 122 14.92 -14.94 -6.63
CA ARG A 122 14.72 -15.61 -7.91
C ARG A 122 13.72 -14.85 -8.79
N LEU A 123 12.58 -14.44 -8.26
CA LEU A 123 11.58 -13.64 -8.99
C LEU A 123 12.16 -12.31 -9.48
N PHE A 124 13.01 -11.65 -8.69
CA PHE A 124 13.73 -10.43 -9.13
C PHE A 124 14.79 -10.71 -10.22
N LEU A 125 15.36 -11.91 -10.29
CA LEU A 125 16.31 -12.27 -11.34
C LEU A 125 15.62 -12.68 -12.64
N GLU A 126 14.47 -13.35 -12.56
CA GLU A 126 13.70 -13.87 -13.69
C GLU A 126 12.74 -12.83 -14.31
N SER A 127 12.59 -11.65 -13.72
CA SER A 127 11.58 -10.64 -14.09
C SER A 127 11.89 -9.83 -15.36
N GLY A 128 12.97 -10.16 -16.10
CA GLY A 128 13.33 -9.47 -17.35
C GLY A 128 13.76 -8.01 -17.12
N ASP A 129 13.87 -7.24 -18.20
CA ASP A 129 14.39 -5.87 -18.17
C ASP A 129 13.42 -4.87 -17.54
N ILE A 130 12.12 -5.04 -17.80
CA ILE A 130 11.03 -4.22 -17.25
C ILE A 130 10.40 -4.99 -16.10
N VAL A 131 10.48 -4.40 -14.90
CA VAL A 131 9.97 -5.01 -13.68
C VAL A 131 8.91 -4.11 -13.08
N ARG A 132 7.68 -4.61 -13.00
CA ARG A 132 6.56 -3.95 -12.36
C ARG A 132 6.44 -4.42 -10.92
N LEU A 133 6.62 -3.50 -9.99
CA LEU A 133 6.52 -3.72 -8.55
C LEU A 133 5.23 -3.11 -8.02
N LYS A 134 4.54 -3.87 -7.16
CA LYS A 134 3.50 -3.31 -6.29
C LYS A 134 4.10 -3.22 -4.89
N VAL A 135 4.13 -2.03 -4.31
CA VAL A 135 4.82 -1.76 -3.03
C VAL A 135 3.93 -1.03 -2.05
N LEU A 136 4.18 -1.23 -0.76
CA LEU A 136 3.63 -0.42 0.32
C LEU A 136 4.75 0.53 0.83
N PRO A 137 4.68 1.84 0.53
CA PRO A 137 5.71 2.79 0.91
C PRO A 137 5.85 2.95 2.42
N GLY A 138 7.09 2.97 2.91
CA GLY A 138 7.39 3.18 4.33
C GLY A 138 6.79 2.14 5.28
N ALA A 139 6.46 0.95 4.79
CA ALA A 139 5.84 -0.13 5.54
C ALA A 139 6.66 -0.52 6.79
N GLU A 140 7.99 -0.61 6.66
CA GLU A 140 8.88 -0.95 7.77
C GLU A 140 8.67 -0.01 8.96
N ARG A 141 8.69 1.30 8.71
CA ARG A 141 8.45 2.30 9.77
C ARG A 141 7.04 2.19 10.34
N ALA A 142 6.02 2.03 9.48
CA ALA A 142 4.64 1.94 9.93
C ALA A 142 4.38 0.73 10.85
N ILE A 143 5.06 -0.39 10.60
CA ILE A 143 4.97 -1.60 11.45
C ILE A 143 5.68 -1.36 12.78
N LEU A 144 6.91 -0.83 12.74
CA LEU A 144 7.69 -0.54 13.95
C LEU A 144 7.04 0.53 14.84
N GLU A 145 6.38 1.53 14.25
CA GLU A 145 5.62 2.55 14.99
C GLU A 145 4.36 1.99 15.67
N ARG A 146 3.74 0.95 15.09
CA ARG A 146 2.56 0.29 15.67
C ARG A 146 2.90 -0.54 16.91
N ASP A 147 4.12 -1.09 16.98
CA ASP A 147 4.56 -1.94 18.08
C ASP A 147 5.13 -1.17 19.30
N GLY A 148 5.25 0.17 19.19
CA GLY A 148 5.37 1.04 20.38
C GLY A 148 6.79 1.26 20.95
N SER A 149 7.87 1.01 20.20
CA SER A 149 9.25 1.23 20.70
C SER A 149 9.96 2.53 20.24
N ILE A 150 9.24 3.60 19.88
CA ILE A 150 9.85 4.94 19.76
C ILE A 150 9.04 5.96 20.56
N ILE A 151 9.69 6.51 21.61
CA ILE A 151 9.21 7.67 22.38
C ILE A 151 8.86 8.77 21.38
N ARG A 152 7.57 9.16 21.37
CA ARG A 152 7.05 10.30 20.60
C ARG A 152 7.88 11.55 20.89
N THR A 153 8.76 11.91 19.96
CA THR A 153 9.20 13.30 19.81
C THR A 153 8.70 13.77 18.46
N GLY A 154 7.82 14.77 18.51
CA GLY A 154 6.98 15.13 17.39
C GLY A 154 7.73 15.77 16.23
N LYS A 155 7.12 15.69 15.05
CA LYS A 155 7.10 16.80 14.11
C LYS A 155 5.82 16.75 13.28
N SER A 156 4.87 17.60 13.67
CA SER A 156 3.82 18.07 12.79
C SER A 156 4.47 18.89 11.66
N SER A 157 4.58 18.31 10.46
CA SER A 157 4.73 19.10 9.24
C SER A 157 3.34 19.22 8.63
N GLY A 158 2.76 20.41 8.75
CA GLY A 158 1.51 20.74 8.08
C GLY A 158 1.63 20.54 6.58
N GLN A 159 0.94 19.52 6.07
CA GLN A 159 0.46 19.54 4.71
C GLN A 159 -0.99 19.99 4.73
N SER A 160 -1.22 21.12 4.06
CA SER A 160 -2.51 21.76 3.82
C SER A 160 -3.56 20.76 3.35
N GLN A 161 -4.59 20.55 4.17
CA GLN A 161 -5.82 19.79 3.83
C GLN A 161 -6.71 20.47 2.77
N VAL A 162 -6.21 21.43 1.98
CA VAL A 162 -7.02 22.18 0.99
C VAL A 162 -6.89 21.69 -0.44
N LEU A 163 -6.01 20.73 -0.76
CA LEU A 163 -5.84 20.27 -2.15
C LEU A 163 -6.75 19.09 -2.58
N TRP A 164 -7.53 18.50 -1.66
CA TRP A 164 -8.53 17.46 -1.99
C TRP A 164 -9.80 18.02 -2.66
N TRP A 165 -10.06 19.32 -2.53
CA TRP A 165 -11.25 19.97 -3.09
C TRP A 165 -11.19 20.17 -4.60
N LEU A 166 -10.01 20.15 -5.22
CA LEU A 166 -9.86 20.37 -6.66
C LEU A 166 -9.94 19.06 -7.47
N GLY A 167 -9.51 17.92 -6.93
CA GLY A 167 -9.58 16.62 -7.61
C GLY A 167 -10.99 16.02 -7.65
N GLY A 168 -11.75 16.14 -6.56
CA GLY A 168 -13.14 15.68 -6.50
C GLY A 168 -14.08 16.42 -7.46
N ALA A 169 -13.82 17.71 -7.70
CA ALA A 169 -14.61 18.51 -8.63
C ALA A 169 -14.47 18.05 -10.10
N ALA A 170 -13.30 17.51 -10.49
CA ALA A 170 -13.06 17.00 -11.84
C ALA A 170 -13.82 15.69 -12.11
N ALA A 171 -13.86 14.77 -11.15
CA ALA A 171 -14.60 13.51 -11.28
C ALA A 171 -16.13 13.75 -11.34
N VAL A 172 -16.63 14.68 -10.53
CA VAL A 172 -18.06 15.04 -10.52
C VAL A 172 -18.46 15.77 -11.81
N THR A 173 -17.58 16.60 -12.37
CA THR A 173 -17.84 17.25 -13.67
C THR A 173 -17.81 16.25 -14.83
N VAL A 174 -16.89 15.28 -14.87
CA VAL A 174 -16.85 14.27 -15.94
C VAL A 174 -18.10 13.38 -15.92
N ILE A 175 -18.59 12.97 -14.75
CA ILE A 175 -19.82 12.18 -14.61
C ILE A 175 -21.06 13.01 -14.99
N ALA A 176 -21.13 14.27 -14.58
CA ALA A 176 -22.23 15.17 -14.94
C ALA A 176 -22.27 15.47 -16.45
N VAL A 177 -21.12 15.70 -17.09
CA VAL A 177 -21.02 15.92 -18.54
C VAL A 177 -21.43 14.65 -19.30
N TYR A 178 -20.96 13.47 -18.88
CA TYR A 178 -21.29 12.20 -19.54
C TYR A 178 -22.78 11.84 -19.44
N THR A 179 -23.40 12.10 -18.28
CA THR A 179 -24.83 11.86 -18.07
C THR A 179 -25.71 12.87 -18.82
N PHE A 180 -25.31 14.14 -18.91
CA PHE A 180 -26.00 15.16 -19.71
C PHE A 180 -25.90 14.90 -21.22
N TYR A 181 -24.72 14.49 -21.72
CA TYR A 181 -24.53 14.12 -23.13
C TYR A 181 -25.42 12.93 -23.52
N ARG A 182 -25.54 11.93 -22.64
CA ARG A 182 -26.38 10.74 -22.87
C ARG A 182 -27.88 11.04 -22.85
N PHE A 183 -28.31 12.06 -22.11
CA PHE A 183 -29.72 12.46 -22.02
C PHE A 183 -30.17 13.28 -23.24
N ARG A 184 -29.28 14.10 -23.83
CA ARG A 184 -29.62 14.98 -24.97
C ARG A 184 -29.68 14.26 -26.32
N TYR A 185 -29.07 13.07 -26.47
CA TYR A 185 -28.99 12.32 -27.73
C TYR A 185 -29.96 11.13 -27.83
N ARG A 186 -30.97 11.02 -26.96
CA ARG A 186 -32.15 10.17 -27.23
C ARG A 186 -33.24 11.00 -27.89
N HIS A 187 -33.16 11.13 -29.21
CA HIS A 187 -34.33 11.34 -30.07
C HIS A 187 -34.39 10.19 -31.06
#